data_AF-A0A6F7WAH7-F1
#
_entry.id   AF-A0A6F7WAH7-F1
#
_cell.length_a   1.000
_cell.length_b   1.000
_cell.length_c   1.000
_cell.angle_alpha   90.00
_cell.angle_beta   90.00
_cell.angle_gamma   90.00
#
_symmetry.space_group_name_H-M   'P 1'
#
loop_
_entity.id
_entity.type
_entity.pdbx_description
1 polymer ?
#
loop_
_entity_poly.entity_id
_entity_poly.type
_entity_poly.pdbx_seq_one_letter_code
_entity_poly.pdbx_strand_id
1 'polypeptide(L)' 'MVIGHLTAHPDEAFTATRISRIIEKSSGAIANALVTLTKQGITEQVTERPRTYRITTAATRSSEA' A
#
# COMPACT_ATOMS: atom_id res chain seq x y z
N MET A 1 -4.69 -7.98 5.30
CA MET A 1 -4.18 -7.96 3.91
C MET A 1 -3.67 -6.57 3.57
N VAL A 2 -2.76 -6.41 2.60
CA VAL A 2 -2.08 -5.12 2.30
C VAL A 2 -3.06 -3.99 2.01
N ILE A 3 -4.02 -4.23 1.11
CA ILE A 3 -5.03 -3.23 0.74
C ILE A 3 -5.78 -2.76 1.99
N GLY A 4 -6.31 -3.67 2.81
CA GLY A 4 -7.06 -3.30 4.01
C GLY A 4 -6.26 -2.43 4.99
N HIS A 5 -4.94 -2.63 5.09
CA HIS A 5 -4.10 -1.76 5.92
C HIS A 5 -3.97 -0.35 5.31
N LEU A 6 -3.77 -0.23 3.99
CA LEU A 6 -3.69 1.07 3.33
C LEU A 6 -5.03 1.80 3.30
N THR A 7 -6.15 1.08 3.13
CA THR A 7 -7.51 1.65 3.20
C THR A 7 -7.83 2.19 4.59
N ALA A 8 -7.37 1.52 5.66
CA ALA A 8 -7.55 2.00 7.04
C ALA A 8 -6.70 3.24 7.36
N HIS A 9 -5.68 3.54 6.55
CA HIS A 9 -4.75 4.64 6.73
C HIS A 9 -4.53 5.38 5.40
N PRO A 10 -5.57 6.02 4.83
CA PRO A 10 -5.53 6.50 3.45
C PRO A 10 -4.51 7.62 3.22
N ASP A 11 -4.22 8.41 4.25
CA ASP A 11 -3.31 9.56 4.19
C ASP A 11 -1.86 9.20 4.57
N GLU A 12 -1.61 7.98 5.05
CA GLU A 12 -0.26 7.53 5.40
C GLU A 12 0.41 6.73 4.28
N ALA A 13 1.70 6.98 4.09
CA ALA A 13 2.55 6.20 3.21
C ALA A 13 3.40 5.21 4.01
N PHE A 14 3.46 3.96 3.56
CA PHE A 14 4.13 2.88 4.26
C PHE A 14 5.19 2.22 3.39
N THR A 15 6.30 1.80 4.02
CA THR A 15 7.25 0.91 3.38
C THR A 15 6.74 -0.53 3.43
N ALA A 16 7.18 -1.37 2.49
CA ALA A 16 6.90 -2.81 2.52
C ALA A 16 7.36 -3.47 3.83
N THR A 17 8.46 -2.98 4.42
CA THR A 17 8.99 -3.48 5.70
C THR A 17 8.12 -3.08 6.89
N ARG A 18 7.51 -1.89 6.87
CA ARG A 18 6.56 -1.48 7.92
C ARG A 18 5.31 -2.34 7.88
N ILE A 19 4.76 -2.55 6.68
CA ILE A 19 3.56 -3.39 6.48
C ILE A 19 3.84 -4.87 6.81
N SER A 20 5.01 -5.40 6.47
CA SER A 20 5.34 -6.81 6.75
C SER A 20 5.31 -7.16 8.23
N ARG A 21 5.64 -6.22 9.10
CA ARG A 21 5.59 -6.40 10.57
C ARG A 21 4.17 -6.47 11.11
N ILE A 22 3.20 -5.90 10.38
CA ILE A 22 1.79 -5.82 10.80
C ILE A 22 1.02 -7.04 10.27
N ILE A 23 1.31 -7.46 9.04
CA ILE A 23 0.56 -8.51 8.32
C ILE A 23 1.24 -9.89 8.45
N GLU A 24 2.39 -9.97 9.13
CA GLU A 24 3.17 -11.19 9.33
C GLU A 24 3.46 -11.95 8.01
N LYS A 25 3.77 -11.19 6.96
CA LYS A 25 4.17 -11.70 5.64
C LYS A 25 5.57 -11.20 5.29
N SER A 26 6.27 -11.91 4.41
CA SER A 26 7.61 -11.47 4.00
C SER A 26 7.55 -10.09 3.33
N SER A 27 8.54 -9.24 3.65
CA SER A 27 8.66 -7.90 3.06
C SER A 27 8.76 -7.95 1.53
N GLY A 28 9.36 -9.00 0.96
CA GLY A 28 9.40 -9.24 -0.49
C GLY A 28 8.01 -9.51 -1.08
N ALA A 29 7.18 -10.34 -0.42
CA ALA A 29 5.80 -10.58 -0.87
C ALA A 29 4.96 -9.30 -0.78
N ILE A 30 5.13 -8.51 0.28
CA ILE A 30 4.49 -7.21 0.42
C ILE A 30 4.95 -6.25 -0.69
N ALA A 31 6.26 -6.16 -0.95
CA ALA A 31 6.80 -5.28 -2.00
C ALA A 31 6.26 -5.64 -3.38
N ASN A 32 6.20 -6.93 -3.72
CA ASN A 32 5.61 -7.41 -4.96
C ASN A 32 4.13 -7.05 -5.07
N ALA A 33 3.36 -7.23 -3.98
CA ALA A 33 1.96 -6.84 -3.94
C ALA A 33 1.79 -5.33 -4.18
N LEU A 34 2.58 -4.49 -3.50
CA LEU A 34 2.53 -3.03 -3.66
C LEU A 34 2.87 -2.58 -5.09
N VAL A 35 3.87 -3.20 -5.72
CA VAL A 35 4.20 -2.95 -7.12
C VAL A 35 3.02 -3.29 -8.04
N THR A 36 2.39 -4.45 -7.85
CA THR A 36 1.23 -4.87 -8.63
C THR A 36 0.04 -3.93 -8.42
N LEU A 37 -0.27 -3.56 -7.18
CA LEU A 37 -1.36 -2.62 -6.87
C LEU A 37 -1.11 -1.22 -7.42
N THR A 38 0.15 -0.80 -7.49
CA THR A 38 0.54 0.47 -8.10
C THR A 38 0.30 0.46 -9.60
N LYS A 39 0.65 -0.64 -10.27
CA LYS A 39 0.34 -0.82 -11.71
C LYS A 39 -1.16 -0.83 -12.00
N GLN A 40 -1.98 -1.24 -11.04
CA GLN A 40 -3.44 -1.24 -11.14
C GLN A 40 -4.06 0.13 -10.77
N GLY A 41 -3.27 1.12 -10.36
CA GLY A 41 -3.78 2.43 -9.91
C GLY A 41 -4.48 2.42 -8.55
N ILE A 42 -4.40 1.31 -7.81
CA ILE A 42 -5.01 1.17 -6.47
C ILE A 42 -4.13 1.83 -5.42
N THR A 43 -2.82 1.69 -5.54
CA THR A 43 -1.85 2.37 -4.71
C THR A 43 -1.00 3.30 -5.55
N GLU A 44 -0.35 4.25 -4.91
CA GLU A 44 0.69 5.07 -5.54
C GLU A 44 1.96 5.02 -4.72
N GLN A 45 3.09 5.11 -5.41
CA GLN A 45 4.39 5.24 -4.77
C GLN A 45 4.61 6.73 -4.43
N VAL A 46 4.77 7.04 -3.15
CA VAL A 46 4.91 8.43 -2.67
C VAL A 46 6.37 8.87 -2.66
N THR A 47 7.29 7.97 -2.26
CA THR A 47 8.73 8.24 -2.22
C THR A 47 9.52 7.13 -2.88
N GLU A 48 10.71 7.47 -3.40
CA GLU A 48 11.61 6.50 -4.02
C GLU A 48 12.59 5.87 -3.04
N ARG A 49 13.11 6.63 -2.06
CA ARG A 49 14.10 6.16 -1.08
C ARG A 49 13.87 6.76 0.32
N PRO A 50 13.44 5.96 1.32
CA PRO A 50 12.93 4.59 1.17
C PRO A 50 11.66 4.58 0.32
N ARG A 51 11.36 3.44 -0.30
CA ARG A 51 10.16 3.29 -1.13
C ARG A 51 8.92 3.22 -0.25
N THR A 52 8.01 4.18 -0.38
CA THR A 52 6.74 4.19 0.37
C THR A 52 5.54 4.21 -0.58
N TYR A 53 4.44 3.65 -0.10
CA TYR A 53 3.21 3.48 -0.86
C TYR A 53 2.01 3.89 -0.01
N ARG A 54 1.01 4.50 -0.65
CA ARG A 54 -0.31 4.77 -0.05
C ARG A 54 -1.41 4.33 -0.99
N ILE A 55 -2.63 4.20 -0.47
CA ILE A 55 -3.82 3.99 -1.32
C ILE A 55 -4.12 5.25 -2.11
N THR A 56 -4.58 5.12 -3.35
CA THR A 56 -4.98 6.28 -4.15
C THR A 56 -6.32 6.81 -3.68
N THR A 57 -6.53 8.12 -3.80
CA THR A 57 -7.82 8.76 -3.52
C THR A 57 -8.96 8.15 -4.36
N ALA A 58 -8.66 7.71 -5.59
CA ALA A 58 -9.61 7.02 -6.44
C ALA A 58 -10.05 5.67 -5.84
N ALA A 59 -9.12 4.88 -5.31
CA ALA A 59 -9.43 3.61 -4.67
C ALA A 59 -10.16 3.79 -3.32
N THR A 60 -9.82 4.82 -2.54
CA THR A 60 -10.54 5.15 -1.29
C THR A 60 -12.00 5.50 -1.55
N ARG A 61 -12.28 6.35 -2.56
CA ARG A 61 -13.67 6.71 -2.91
C ARG A 61 -14.52 5.52 -3.36
N SER A 62 -13.92 4.53 -4.02
CA SER A 62 -14.62 3.30 -4.41
C SER A 62 -14.99 2.40 -3.22
N SER A 63 -14.41 2.60 -2.03
CA SER A 63 -14.77 1.86 -0.82
C SER A 63 -15.82 2.54 0.06
N GLU A 64 -16.19 3.78 -0.24
CA GLU A 64 -17.21 4.56 0.50
C GLU A 64 -18.59 4.57 -0.19
N ALA A 65 -18.72 3.93 -1.37
CA ALA A 65 -19.96 3.83 -2.16
C ALA A 65 -20.65 2.47 -1.94
#